data_AF-A0A4Q1UZW5-F1
#
_entry.id   AF-A0A4Q1UZW5-F1
#
_cell.length_a   1.000
_cell.length_b   1.000
_cell.length_c   1.000
_cell.angle_alpha   90.00
_cell.angle_beta   90.00
_cell.angle_gamma   90.00
#
_symmetry.space_group_name_H-M   'P 1'
#
loop_
_entity.id
_entity.type
_entity.pdbx_description
1 polymer ?
#
loop_
_entity_poly.entity_id
_entity_poly.type
_entity_poly.pdbx_seq_one_letter_code
_entity_poly.pdbx_strand_id
1 'polypeptide(L)' 'MTRLSTAYEQALRAIGVQDRNDPLTELIAKKIIEIGQTGLKDPAAICGRAVEELGLPKG' A
#
# COMPACT_ATOMS: atom_id res chain seq x y z
N MET A 1 -9.06 -2.48 -13.90
CA MET A 1 -8.05 -2.22 -12.84
C MET A 1 -7.74 -3.51 -12.11
N THR A 2 -6.46 -3.75 -11.78
CA THR A 2 -6.04 -4.91 -10.98
C THR A 2 -6.15 -4.60 -9.49
N ARG A 3 -6.35 -5.64 -8.69
CA ARG A 3 -6.52 -5.60 -7.23
C ARG A 3 -5.38 -4.89 -6.48
N LEU A 4 -4.15 -5.06 -6.97
CA LEU A 4 -2.95 -4.47 -6.38
C LEU A 4 -2.86 -2.96 -6.65
N SER A 5 -3.29 -2.50 -7.84
CA SER A 5 -3.35 -1.07 -8.13
C SER A 5 -4.32 -0.35 -7.20
N THR A 6 -5.47 -0.94 -6.91
CA THR A 6 -6.44 -0.36 -5.96
C THR A 6 -5.88 -0.30 -4.53
N ALA A 7 -5.20 -1.34 -4.07
CA ALA A 7 -4.55 -1.33 -2.76
C ALA A 7 -3.47 -0.24 -2.68
N TYR A 8 -2.70 -0.07 -3.76
CA TYR A 8 -1.65 0.95 -3.86
C TYR A 8 -2.22 2.38 -3.79
N GLU A 9 -3.24 2.68 -4.58
CA GLU A 9 -3.89 3.99 -4.55
C GLU A 9 -4.55 4.29 -3.20
N GLN A 10 -5.14 3.28 -2.56
CA GLN A 10 -5.70 3.42 -1.21
C GLN A 10 -4.62 3.72 -0.17
N ALA A 11 -3.46 3.07 -0.24
CA ALA A 11 -2.35 3.32 0.68
C ALA A 11 -1.80 4.74 0.52
N LEU A 12 -1.55 5.19 -0.72
CA LEU A 12 -1.08 6.56 -0.97
C LEU A 12 -2.06 7.61 -0.41
N ARG A 13 -3.36 7.38 -0.61
CA ARG A 13 -4.40 8.28 -0.10
C ARG A 13 -4.50 8.26 1.43
N ALA A 14 -4.34 7.11 2.07
CA ALA A 14 -4.38 6.98 3.53
C ALA A 14 -3.19 7.65 4.22
N ILE A 15 -2.03 7.71 3.56
CA ILE A 15 -0.81 8.32 4.11
C ILE A 15 -0.67 9.80 3.68
N GLY A 16 -1.49 10.27 2.73
CA GLY A 16 -1.46 11.64 2.23
C GLY A 16 -0.26 11.94 1.31
N VAL A 17 0.37 10.90 0.75
CA VAL A 17 1.53 11.08 -0.13
C VAL A 17 1.06 11.55 -1.51
N GLN A 18 1.34 12.80 -1.83
CA GLN A 18 1.04 13.39 -3.15
C GLN A 18 2.20 13.20 -4.14
N ASP A 19 3.44 13.12 -3.65
CA ASP A 19 4.61 12.98 -4.52
C ASP A 19 4.87 11.50 -4.83
N ARG A 20 4.67 11.13 -6.10
CA ARG A 20 4.86 9.74 -6.57
C ARG A 20 6.32 9.37 -6.81
N ASN A 21 7.25 10.33 -6.70
CA ASN A 21 8.69 10.07 -6.70
C ASN A 21 9.27 10.01 -5.28
N ASP A 22 8.43 10.13 -4.25
CA ASP A 22 8.88 9.93 -2.89
C ASP A 22 9.34 8.48 -2.72
N PRO A 23 10.56 8.22 -2.20
CA PRO A 23 11.06 6.86 -1.94
C PRO A 23 10.08 6.02 -1.10
N LEU A 24 9.25 6.67 -0.30
CA LEU A 24 8.17 6.04 0.46
C LEU A 24 7.14 5.36 -0.45
N THR A 25 6.81 5.95 -1.61
CA THR A 25 5.85 5.35 -2.56
C THR A 25 6.37 4.06 -3.18
N GLU A 26 7.66 3.96 -3.49
CA GLU A 26 8.27 2.72 -3.96
C GLU A 26 8.27 1.63 -2.87
N LEU A 27 8.56 2.01 -1.62
CA LEU A 27 8.47 1.11 -0.46
C LEU A 27 7.06 0.55 -0.27
N ILE A 28 6.03 1.40 -0.38
CA ILE A 28 4.63 1.00 -0.28
C ILE A 28 4.25 0.06 -1.44
N ALA A 29 4.64 0.39 -2.67
CA ALA A 29 4.36 -0.44 -3.86
C ALA A 29 4.93 -1.85 -3.69
N LYS A 30 6.22 -1.94 -3.31
CA LYS A 30 6.90 -3.21 -3.06
C LYS A 30 6.20 -4.02 -1.98
N LYS A 31 5.87 -3.38 -0.85
CA LYS A 31 5.20 -4.03 0.28
C LYS A 31 3.83 -4.59 -0.09
N ILE A 32 3.05 -3.85 -0.87
CA ILE A 32 1.73 -4.27 -1.36
C ILE A 32 1.82 -5.49 -2.29
N ILE A 33 2.85 -5.55 -3.13
CA ILE A 33 3.11 -6.71 -3.99
C ILE A 33 3.48 -7.93 -3.14
N GLU A 34 4.40 -7.78 -2.19
CA GLU A 34 4.83 -8.85 -1.26
C GLU A 34 3.62 -9.43 -0.50
N ILE A 35 2.79 -8.56 0.10
CA ILE A 35 1.59 -9.00 0.82
C ILE A 35 0.57 -9.62 -0.15
N GLY A 36 0.42 -9.06 -1.36
CA GLY A 36 -0.46 -9.62 -2.38
C GLY A 36 -0.09 -11.04 -2.82
N GLN A 37 1.19 -11.41 -2.74
CA GLN A 37 1.70 -12.74 -3.04
C GLN A 37 1.43 -13.76 -1.92
N THR A 38 1.18 -13.33 -0.68
CA THR A 38 0.84 -14.23 0.45
C THR A 38 -0.54 -14.90 0.34
N GLY A 39 -1.33 -14.55 -0.68
CA GLY A 39 -2.68 -15.08 -0.90
C GLY A 39 -3.80 -14.20 -0.34
N LEU A 40 -3.48 -13.09 0.35
CA LEU A 40 -4.45 -12.12 0.83
C LEU A 40 -5.18 -11.45 -0.34
N LYS A 41 -6.47 -11.71 -0.54
CA LYS A 41 -7.26 -11.22 -1.70
C LYS A 41 -8.00 -9.91 -1.50
N ASP A 42 -8.03 -9.34 -0.30
CA ASP A 42 -8.71 -8.06 -0.09
C ASP A 42 -7.75 -6.86 -0.24
N PRO A 43 -8.02 -5.87 -1.13
CA PRO A 43 -7.17 -4.68 -1.30
C PRO A 43 -7.03 -3.82 -0.04
N ALA A 44 -8.11 -3.66 0.73
CA ALA A 44 -8.10 -2.84 1.93
C ALA A 44 -7.29 -3.52 3.05
N ALA A 45 -7.40 -4.85 3.15
CA ALA A 45 -6.57 -5.64 4.06
C ALA A 45 -5.09 -5.58 3.67
N ILE A 46 -4.75 -5.64 2.38
CA ILE A 46 -3.37 -5.46 1.92
C ILE A 46 -2.85 -4.07 2.30
N CYS A 47 -3.63 -3.02 2.01
CA CYS A 47 -3.27 -1.64 2.35
C CYS A 47 -3.04 -1.48 3.85
N GLY A 48 -3.99 -1.92 4.69
CA GLY A 48 -3.88 -1.81 6.14
C GLY A 48 -2.66 -2.55 6.69
N ARG A 49 -2.34 -3.71 6.13
CA ARG A 49 -1.15 -4.51 6.51
C ARG A 49 0.15 -3.85 6.07
N ALA A 50 0.18 -3.26 4.87
CA ALA A 50 1.34 -2.51 4.39
C ALA A 50 1.63 -1.27 5.25
N VAL A 51 0.59 -0.51 5.61
CA VAL A 51 0.70 0.66 6.50
C VAL A 51 1.19 0.26 7.89
N GLU A 52 0.67 -0.84 8.43
CA GLU A 52 1.07 -1.37 9.74
C GLU A 52 2.52 -1.87 9.76
N GLU A 53 2.93 -2.67 8.77
CA GLU A 53 4.30 -3.19 8.69
C GLU A 53 5.34 -2.10 8.40
N LEU A 54 4.96 -1.02 7.71
CA LEU A 54 5.83 0.14 7.46
C LEU A 54 5.81 1.14 8.63
N GLY A 55 4.99 0.93 9.66
CA GLY A 55 4.85 1.83 10.80
C GLY A 55 4.32 3.22 10.42
N LEU A 56 3.56 3.31 9.33
CA LEU A 56 3.09 4.58 8.80
C LEU A 56 1.84 5.04 9.56
N PRO A 57 1.72 6.35 9.85
CA PRO A 57 0.54 6.88 10.51
C PRO A 57 -0.68 6.65 9.62
N LYS A 58 -1.74 6.08 10.21
CA LYS A 58 -3.06 5.99 9.58
C LYS A 58 -3.65 7.40 9.60
N GLY A 59 -3.65 8.09 8.46
CA GLY A 59 -4.29 9.39 8.30
C GLY A 59 -5.82 9.32 8.39
#